data_AF-A0A397UDK2-F1
#
_entry.id   AF-A0A397UDK2-F1
#
_cell.length_a   1.000
_cell.length_b   1.000
_cell.length_c   1.000
_cell.angle_alpha   90.00
_cell.angle_beta   90.00
_cell.angle_gamma   90.00
#
_symmetry.space_group_name_H-M   'P 1'
#
loop_
_entity.id
_entity.type
_entity.pdbx_description
1 polymer ?
#
loop_
_entity_poly.entity_id
_entity_poly.type
_entity_poly.pdbx_seq_one_letter_code
_entity_poly.pdbx_strand_id
1 'polypeptide(L)'
;MNFVNSVCSRNFGVWALFEDATKELGEILVGCDGFHSNIRKQKLPSLKIKNLGFTIVTADVAPTKKQIDRLFSISRGSLCKILLGTKWNVIMYQRRYLPIQSKTNLSNKDNDYTHYRFTITYSYNSLPEDEVDKLTNIKFYSFTTTI
;
A
#
# COMPACT_ATOMS: atom_id res chain seq x y z
N MET A 1 6.26 19.19 -6.90
CA MET A 1 4.94 18.76 -7.40
C MET A 1 3.94 19.71 -6.78
N ASN A 2 3.16 20.45 -7.58
CA ASN A 2 2.18 21.40 -7.07
C ASN A 2 0.88 20.67 -6.79
N PHE A 3 0.41 20.72 -5.54
CA PHE A 3 -0.85 20.10 -5.17
C PHE A 3 -2.02 21.05 -5.46
N VAL A 4 -3.14 20.47 -5.86
CA VAL A 4 -4.39 21.22 -5.98
C VAL A 4 -4.91 21.45 -4.57
N ASN A 5 -5.03 22.71 -4.19
CA ASN A 5 -5.50 23.13 -2.87
C ASN A 5 -7.03 23.20 -2.82
N SER A 6 -7.66 23.74 -3.87
CA SER A 6 -9.12 23.86 -3.93
C SER A 6 -9.70 23.75 -5.34
N VAL A 7 -11.00 23.46 -5.40
CA VAL A 7 -11.73 23.32 -6.65
C VAL A 7 -13.02 24.11 -6.66
N CYS A 8 -13.30 24.79 -7.77
CA CYS A 8 -14.55 25.49 -8.00
C CYS A 8 -15.19 25.01 -9.30
N SER A 9 -16.39 24.44 -9.22
CA SER A 9 -17.17 24.03 -10.39
C SER A 9 -18.09 25.17 -10.81
N ARG A 10 -18.07 25.55 -12.08
CA ARG A 10 -18.94 26.58 -12.69
C ARG A 10 -19.54 26.05 -13.98
N ASN A 11 -20.47 26.81 -14.57
CA ASN A 11 -21.19 26.42 -15.80
C ASN A 11 -20.29 26.08 -17.00
N PHE A 12 -19.02 26.51 -16.99
CA PHE A 12 -18.05 26.31 -18.08
C PHE A 12 -16.89 25.37 -17.73
N GLY A 13 -16.98 24.62 -16.62
CA GLY A 13 -15.96 23.65 -16.21
C GLY A 13 -15.54 23.75 -14.74
N VAL A 14 -14.39 23.15 -14.44
CA VAL A 14 -13.80 23.05 -13.11
C VAL A 14 -12.49 23.83 -13.08
N TRP A 15 -12.42 24.78 -12.15
CA TRP A 15 -11.18 25.44 -11.79
C TRP A 15 -10.44 24.64 -10.73
N ALA A 16 -9.19 24.28 -11.02
CA ALA A 16 -8.21 23.80 -10.05
C ALA A 16 -7.38 24.98 -9.58
N LEU A 17 -7.31 25.21 -8.27
CA LEU A 17 -6.47 26.24 -7.67
C LEU A 17 -5.33 25.55 -6.92
N PHE A 18 -4.10 25.85 -7.28
CA PHE A 18 -2.90 25.24 -6.72
C PHE A 18 -2.40 26.03 -5.50
N GLU A 19 -1.52 25.41 -4.72
CA GLU A 19 -0.94 26.01 -3.51
C GLU A 19 -0.11 27.27 -3.78
N ASP A 20 0.49 27.38 -4.97
CA ASP A 20 1.25 28.55 -5.43
C ASP A 20 0.36 29.67 -6.01
N ALA A 21 -0.95 29.59 -5.78
CA ALA A 21 -1.98 30.50 -6.28
C ALA A 21 -2.18 30.50 -7.81
N THR A 22 -1.51 29.61 -8.55
CA THR A 22 -1.85 29.37 -9.96
C THR A 22 -3.21 28.68 -10.08
N LYS A 23 -3.84 28.78 -11.25
CA LYS A 23 -5.12 28.15 -11.52
C LYS A 23 -5.21 27.62 -12.95
N GLU A 24 -5.90 26.50 -13.10
CA GLU A 24 -6.18 25.88 -14.39
C GLU A 24 -7.67 25.58 -14.53
N LEU A 25 -8.20 25.74 -15.74
CA LEU A 25 -9.58 25.40 -16.10
C LEU A 25 -9.55 24.11 -16.93
N GLY A 26 -10.36 23.14 -16.53
CA GLY A 26 -10.62 21.93 -17.31
C GLY A 26 -12.10 21.59 -17.31
N GLU A 27 -12.51 20.71 -18.22
CA GLU A 27 -13.89 20.19 -18.23
C GLU A 27 -14.13 19.22 -17.07
N ILE A 28 -13.12 18.41 -16.75
CA ILE A 28 -13.16 17.36 -15.72
C ILE A 28 -11.91 17.46 -14.85
N LEU A 29 -12.09 17.22 -13.55
CA LEU A 29 -11.00 17.03 -12.60
C LEU A 29 -11.16 15.67 -11.91
N VAL A 30 -10.09 14.87 -11.94
CA VAL A 30 -10.03 13.56 -11.27
C VAL A 30 -9.05 13.64 -10.11
N GLY A 31 -9.55 13.49 -8.88
CA GLY A 31 -8.73 13.51 -7.66
C GLY A 31 -8.00 12.18 -7.45
N CYS A 32 -6.69 12.16 -7.73
CA CYS A 32 -5.80 11.02 -7.46
C CYS A 32 -4.82 11.32 -6.30
N ASP A 33 -5.20 12.21 -5.38
CA ASP A 33 -4.39 12.76 -4.29
C ASP A 33 -4.60 12.02 -2.94
N GLY A 34 -5.10 10.80 -3.00
CA GLY A 34 -5.13 9.85 -1.88
C GLY A 34 -6.09 10.22 -0.73
N PHE A 35 -5.95 9.51 0.39
CA PHE A 35 -6.91 9.62 1.50
C PHE A 35 -6.86 10.96 2.24
N HIS A 36 -5.77 11.71 2.11
CA HIS A 36 -5.62 13.05 2.68
C HIS A 36 -6.10 14.18 1.76
N SER A 37 -6.54 13.84 0.55
CA SER A 37 -7.04 14.74 -0.49
C SER A 37 -7.86 15.92 0.05
N ASN A 38 -7.43 17.13 -0.27
CA ASN A 38 -8.17 18.37 0.01
C ASN A 38 -9.42 18.46 -0.87
N ILE A 39 -9.34 17.94 -2.10
CA ILE A 39 -10.44 17.96 -3.07
C ILE A 39 -11.59 17.07 -2.62
N ARG A 40 -11.29 15.84 -2.18
CA ARG A 40 -12.29 14.92 -1.62
C ARG A 40 -12.96 15.51 -0.38
N LYS A 41 -12.24 16.25 0.49
CA LYS A 41 -12.85 16.90 1.67
C LYS A 41 -13.84 17.99 1.26
N GLN A 42 -13.56 18.74 0.20
CA GLN A 42 -14.45 19.80 -0.31
C GLN A 42 -15.70 19.22 -0.99
N LYS A 43 -15.56 18.15 -1.78
CA LYS A 43 -16.66 17.58 -2.57
C LYS A 43 -17.46 16.49 -1.88
N LEU A 44 -16.84 15.77 -0.94
CA LEU A 44 -17.46 14.69 -0.17
C LEU A 44 -17.24 14.91 1.34
N PRO A 45 -17.68 16.05 1.92
CA PRO A 45 -17.43 16.38 3.33
C PRO A 45 -18.10 15.39 4.31
N SER A 46 -19.15 14.70 3.87
CA SER A 46 -19.89 13.71 4.67
C SER A 46 -19.28 12.31 4.64
N LEU A 47 -18.23 12.06 3.85
CA LEU A 47 -17.59 10.75 3.78
C LEU A 47 -16.92 10.42 5.11
N LYS A 48 -17.44 9.40 5.81
CA LYS A 48 -16.90 8.92 7.08
C LYS A 48 -15.74 7.95 6.83
N ILE A 49 -14.52 8.37 7.16
CA ILE A 49 -13.37 7.47 7.26
C ILE A 49 -13.36 6.90 8.67
N LYS A 50 -13.44 5.57 8.79
CA LYS A 50 -13.35 4.88 10.07
C LYS A 50 -11.91 4.41 10.28
N ASN A 51 -11.36 4.71 11.45
CA ASN A 51 -10.18 4.01 11.93
C ASN A 51 -10.61 2.61 12.37
N LEU A 52 -10.06 1.57 11.72
CA LEU A 52 -10.37 0.18 12.03
C LEU A 52 -9.49 -0.38 13.15
N GLY A 53 -8.54 0.41 13.67
CA GLY A 53 -7.71 -0.05 14.77
C GLY A 53 -6.59 -1.00 14.37
N PHE A 54 -6.33 -1.20 13.08
CA PHE A 54 -5.23 -2.04 12.64
C PHE A 54 -3.99 -1.20 12.44
N THR A 55 -2.93 -1.56 13.15
CA THR A 55 -1.59 -1.09 12.82
C THR A 55 -0.95 -2.13 11.91
N ILE A 56 -0.47 -1.66 10.76
CA ILE A 56 0.19 -2.50 9.76
C ILE A 56 1.64 -2.04 9.64
N VAL A 57 2.57 -2.95 9.88
CA VAL A 57 4.01 -2.76 9.68
C VAL A 57 4.42 -3.56 8.47
N THR A 58 4.91 -2.88 7.43
CA THR A 58 5.38 -3.52 6.20
C THR A 58 6.84 -3.21 5.98
N ALA A 59 7.61 -4.23 5.60
CA ALA A 59 9.01 -4.10 5.24
C ALA A 59 9.29 -4.84 3.93
N ASP A 60 9.99 -4.16 3.03
CA ASP A 60 10.59 -4.78 1.86
C ASP A 60 12.02 -5.18 2.18
N VAL A 61 12.33 -6.45 1.98
CA VAL A 61 13.65 -7.03 2.22
C VAL A 61 14.20 -7.67 0.95
N ALA A 62 15.51 -7.56 0.78
CA ALA A 62 16.28 -8.23 -0.26
C ALA A 62 17.07 -9.39 0.39
N PRO A 63 16.45 -10.56 0.55
CA PRO A 63 17.09 -11.72 1.19
C PRO A 63 18.22 -12.28 0.32
N THR A 64 19.14 -13.04 0.90
CA THR A 64 20.14 -13.80 0.13
C THR A 64 19.56 -15.07 -0.47
N LYS A 65 20.24 -15.68 -1.44
CA LYS A 65 19.77 -16.92 -2.10
C LYS A 65 19.52 -18.03 -1.09
N LYS A 66 20.44 -18.22 -0.13
CA LYS A 66 20.27 -19.19 0.97
C LYS A 66 19.02 -18.96 1.81
N GLN A 67 18.67 -17.69 2.10
CA GLN A 67 17.47 -17.35 2.86
C GLN A 67 16.19 -17.63 2.07
N ILE A 68 16.18 -17.32 0.76
CA ILE A 68 15.08 -17.63 -0.14
C ILE A 68 14.89 -19.15 -0.30
N ASP A 69 15.96 -19.91 -0.53
CA ASP A 69 15.91 -21.37 -0.68
C ASP A 69 15.34 -22.04 0.59
N ARG A 70 15.75 -21.56 1.78
CA ARG A 70 15.19 -22.01 3.06
C ARG A 70 13.72 -21.63 3.20
N LEU A 71 13.33 -20.44 2.77
CA LEU A 71 11.92 -20.05 2.77
C LEU A 71 11.11 -20.90 1.79
N PHE A 72 11.65 -21.26 0.63
CA PHE A 72 11.00 -22.13 -0.36
C PHE A 72 10.73 -23.52 0.19
N SER A 73 11.69 -24.12 0.92
CA SER A 73 11.50 -25.45 1.52
C SER A 73 10.38 -25.46 2.56
N ILE A 74 10.25 -24.40 3.35
CA ILE A 74 9.17 -24.26 4.35
C ILE A 74 7.83 -23.91 3.68
N SER A 75 7.85 -23.00 2.71
CA SER A 75 6.65 -22.44 2.09
C SER A 75 6.05 -23.30 0.97
N ARG A 76 6.74 -24.35 0.51
CA ARG A 76 6.33 -25.22 -0.62
C ARG A 76 6.03 -24.43 -1.90
N GLY A 77 6.77 -23.35 -2.16
CA GLY A 77 6.64 -22.60 -3.41
C GLY A 77 5.48 -21.60 -3.47
N SER A 78 4.72 -21.37 -2.40
CA SER A 78 3.60 -20.41 -2.40
C SER A 78 4.03 -18.93 -2.49
N LEU A 79 3.56 -18.21 -3.52
CA LEU A 79 3.90 -16.80 -3.79
C LEU A 79 3.53 -15.84 -2.66
N CYS A 80 2.40 -16.09 -2.00
CA CYS A 80 1.91 -15.30 -0.89
C CYS A 80 1.34 -16.25 0.17
N LYS A 81 1.70 -16.03 1.43
CA LYS A 81 1.06 -16.71 2.56
C LYS A 81 0.56 -15.72 3.57
N ILE A 82 -0.59 -16.04 4.13
CA ILE A 82 -1.19 -15.38 5.27
C ILE A 82 -1.19 -16.37 6.42
N LEU A 83 -0.58 -15.98 7.54
CA LEU A 83 -0.59 -16.71 8.79
C LEU A 83 -1.46 -15.95 9.78
N LEU A 84 -2.50 -16.62 10.26
CA LEU A 84 -3.40 -16.10 11.28
C LEU A 84 -2.80 -16.41 12.66
N GLY A 85 -2.44 -15.36 13.40
CA GLY A 85 -1.99 -15.45 14.77
C GLY A 85 -3.15 -15.45 15.76
N THR A 86 -2.82 -15.60 17.04
CA THR A 86 -3.77 -15.39 18.13
C THR A 86 -4.14 -13.91 18.25
N LYS A 87 -5.37 -13.59 18.69
CA LYS A 87 -5.87 -12.21 18.89
C LYS A 87 -5.90 -11.35 17.61
N TRP A 88 -6.36 -11.91 16.48
CA TRP A 88 -6.54 -11.18 15.21
C TRP A 88 -5.26 -10.61 14.59
N ASN A 89 -4.09 -10.99 15.08
CA ASN A 89 -2.82 -10.62 14.45
C ASN A 89 -2.62 -11.44 13.18
N VAL A 90 -2.16 -10.79 12.11
CA VAL A 90 -1.94 -11.45 10.83
C VAL A 90 -0.55 -11.12 10.32
N ILE A 91 0.22 -12.17 9.98
CA ILE A 91 1.46 -12.03 9.21
C ILE A 91 1.14 -12.42 7.78
N MET A 92 1.37 -11.51 6.85
CA MET A 92 1.41 -11.81 5.43
C MET A 92 2.84 -11.69 4.95
N TYR A 93 3.25 -12.60 4.08
CA TYR A 93 4.44 -12.37 3.28
C TYR A 93 4.19 -12.66 1.81
N GLN A 94 4.81 -11.85 0.96
CA GLN A 94 4.68 -11.93 -0.49
C GLN A 94 6.06 -11.91 -1.14
N ARG A 95 6.22 -12.74 -2.17
CA ARG A 95 7.42 -12.79 -3.00
C ARG A 95 7.10 -12.17 -4.35
N ARG A 96 7.97 -11.27 -4.80
CA ARG A 96 7.96 -10.75 -6.16
C ARG A 96 9.24 -11.17 -6.86
N TYR A 97 9.12 -11.87 -7.98
CA TYR A 97 10.24 -12.08 -8.87
C TYR A 97 10.57 -10.75 -9.56
N LEU A 98 11.81 -10.28 -9.43
CA LEU A 98 12.34 -9.13 -10.14
C LEU A 98 13.29 -9.64 -11.23
N PRO A 99 12.84 -9.69 -12.49
CA PRO A 99 13.74 -9.92 -13.61
C PRO A 99 14.55 -8.63 -13.85
N ILE A 100 15.61 -8.41 -13.07
CA ILE A 100 16.52 -7.30 -13.34
C ILE A 100 17.78 -7.87 -13.99
N GLN A 101 17.79 -7.91 -15.32
CA GLN A 101 19.04 -7.88 -16.08
C GLN A 101 19.60 -6.45 -16.01
N SER A 102 20.23 -6.07 -14.89
CA SER A 102 21.04 -4.85 -14.87
C SER A 102 22.44 -5.19 -15.41
N LYS A 103 22.93 -4.39 -16.37
CA LYS A 103 24.28 -4.51 -16.96
C LYS A 103 25.42 -4.48 -15.92
N THR A 104 25.14 -4.04 -14.69
CA THR A 104 26.04 -4.06 -13.53
C THR A 104 26.26 -5.46 -12.93
N ASN A 105 25.44 -6.46 -13.27
CA ASN A 105 25.54 -7.83 -12.75
C ASN A 105 26.47 -8.75 -13.58
N LEU A 106 27.16 -8.20 -14.59
CA LEU A 106 28.10 -8.97 -15.43
C LEU A 106 29.48 -9.19 -14.78
N SER A 107 29.83 -8.44 -13.72
CA SER A 107 31.14 -8.56 -13.06
C SER A 107 31.16 -9.46 -11.83
N ASN A 108 30.02 -9.68 -11.18
CA ASN A 108 29.96 -10.48 -9.95
C ASN A 108 29.52 -11.90 -10.29
N LYS A 109 30.50 -12.79 -10.42
CA LYS A 109 30.35 -14.25 -10.58
C LYS A 109 29.73 -14.96 -9.37
N ASP A 110 29.22 -14.22 -8.38
CA ASP A 110 28.60 -14.81 -7.21
C ASP A 110 27.15 -15.18 -7.53
N ASN A 111 26.90 -16.49 -7.61
CA ASN A 111 25.59 -17.13 -7.69
C ASN A 111 24.64 -16.82 -6.49
N ASP A 112 24.95 -15.82 -5.67
CA ASP A 112 24.28 -15.52 -4.40
C ASP A 112 23.22 -14.40 -4.51
N TYR A 113 23.07 -13.80 -5.69
CA TYR A 113 22.03 -12.81 -5.96
C TYR A 113 20.64 -13.45 -6.07
N THR A 114 19.68 -12.92 -5.32
CA THR A 114 18.28 -13.30 -5.44
C THR A 114 17.56 -12.48 -6.49
N HIS A 115 16.84 -13.17 -7.37
CA HIS A 115 15.86 -12.56 -8.25
C HIS A 115 14.52 -12.29 -7.56
N TYR A 116 14.47 -12.27 -6.22
CA TYR A 116 13.24 -12.11 -5.46
C TYR A 116 13.36 -10.94 -4.49
N ARG A 117 12.36 -10.05 -4.50
CA ARG A 117 12.06 -9.19 -3.36
C ARG A 117 11.00 -9.84 -2.49
N PHE A 118 11.14 -9.64 -1.20
CA PHE A 118 10.23 -10.16 -0.22
C PHE A 118 9.59 -9.01 0.53
N THR A 119 8.27 -8.96 0.54
CA THR A 119 7.49 -8.01 1.34
C THR A 119 6.90 -8.78 2.50
N ILE A 120 7.23 -8.37 3.73
CA ILE A 120 6.62 -8.91 4.95
C ILE A 120 5.71 -7.83 5.51
N THR A 121 4.49 -8.22 5.85
CA THR A 121 3.49 -7.38 6.47
C THR A 121 3.04 -8.03 7.75
N TYR A 122 3.19 -7.34 8.88
CA TYR A 122 2.60 -7.71 10.15
C TYR A 122 1.48 -6.73 10.48
N SER A 123 0.30 -7.25 10.77
CA SER A 123 -0.84 -6.46 11.21
C SER A 123 -1.29 -6.93 12.57
N TYR A 124 -1.59 -5.98 13.44
CA TYR A 124 -2.10 -6.23 14.78
C TYR A 124 -3.15 -5.18 15.14
N ASN A 125 -4.05 -5.56 16.04
CA ASN A 125 -5.03 -4.61 16.55
C ASN A 125 -4.35 -3.70 17.59
N SER A 126 -4.47 -2.39 17.39
CA SER A 126 -4.00 -1.35 18.30
C SER A 126 -5.12 -0.74 19.14
N LEU A 127 -6.38 -1.18 18.95
CA LEU A 127 -7.49 -0.79 19.82
C LEU A 127 -7.55 -1.68 21.07
N PRO A 128 -8.14 -1.15 22.16
CA PRO A 128 -8.55 -1.95 23.32
C PRO A 128 -9.45 -3.13 22.94
N GLU A 129 -9.33 -4.24 23.68
CA GLU A 129 -9.98 -5.54 23.37
C GLU A 129 -11.52 -5.42 23.26
N ASP A 130 -12.14 -4.53 24.03
CA ASP A 130 -13.59 -4.25 24.04
C ASP A 130 -14.09 -3.48 22.81
N GLU A 131 -13.20 -2.82 22.05
CA GLU A 131 -13.54 -2.20 20.77
C GLU A 131 -13.40 -3.17 19.59
N VAL A 132 -12.52 -4.18 19.72
CA VAL A 132 -12.27 -5.17 18.67
C VAL A 132 -13.52 -6.01 18.38
N ASP A 133 -14.24 -6.42 19.43
CA ASP A 133 -15.44 -7.26 19.30
C ASP A 133 -16.58 -6.59 18.51
N LYS A 134 -16.56 -5.25 18.44
CA LYS A 134 -17.54 -4.44 17.69
C LYS A 134 -17.26 -4.41 16.17
N LEU A 135 -16.10 -4.89 15.72
CA LEU A 135 -15.65 -4.86 14.32
C LEU A 135 -15.95 -6.15 13.54
N THR A 136 -16.59 -7.14 14.17
CA THR A 136 -16.82 -8.51 13.67
C THR A 136 -17.61 -8.65 12.37
N ASN A 137 -18.23 -7.58 11.87
CA ASN A 137 -19.03 -7.58 10.62
C ASN A 137 -18.35 -6.90 9.41
N ILE A 138 -17.05 -6.60 9.48
CA ILE A 138 -16.34 -5.94 8.38
C ILE A 138 -15.66 -6.98 7.48
N LYS A 139 -16.07 -7.04 6.21
CA LYS A 139 -15.35 -7.80 5.17
C LYS A 139 -14.14 -7.01 4.70
N PHE A 140 -12.94 -7.55 4.91
CA PHE A 140 -11.71 -6.96 4.41
C PHE A 140 -11.51 -7.31 2.93
N TYR A 141 -11.42 -6.27 2.09
CA TYR A 141 -10.89 -6.37 0.74
C TYR A 141 -9.55 -5.64 0.74
N SER A 142 -8.45 -6.38 0.97
CA SER A 142 -7.11 -5.86 0.79
C SER A 142 -6.74 -5.93 -0.68
N PHE A 143 -6.55 -4.76 -1.32
CA PHE A 143 -5.87 -4.67 -2.61
C PHE A 143 -4.48 -4.11 -2.35
N THR A 144 -3.49 -4.98 -2.19
CA THR A 144 -2.09 -4.58 -2.27
C THR A 144 -1.77 -4.36 -3.74
N THR A 145 -2.04 -3.16 -4.27
CA THR A 145 -1.37 -2.73 -5.50
C THR A 145 0.03 -2.33 -5.12
N THR A 146 1.01 -3.17 -5.45
CA THR A 146 2.41 -2.77 -5.38
C THR A 146 2.94 -2.69 -6.79
N ILE A 147 3.24 -1.45 -7.21
CA ILE A 147 3.99 -1.13 -8.43
C ILE A 147 5.37 -1.80 -8.35
#